data_AF-A0A9P0B1L9-F1
#
_entry.id   AF-A0A9P0B1L9-F1
#
_cell.length_a   1.000
_cell.length_b   1.000
_cell.length_c   1.000
_cell.angle_alpha   90.00
_cell.angle_beta   90.00
_cell.angle_gamma   90.00
#
_symmetry.space_group_name_H-M   'P 1'
#
loop_
_entity.id
_entity.type
_entity.pdbx_description
1 polymer ?
#
loop_
_entity_poly.entity_id
_entity_poly.type
_entity_poly.pdbx_seq_one_letter_code
_entity_poly.pdbx_strand_id
1 'polypeptide(L)'
;MNTAEVSDILRGSQRDELFVNNIQDDLQLFYKVLSPRNYPLRQTAPTVANAWYYLITSLGNVQTLGEEYTGTIRIDKENRIPGKFLHSIWLVLYLGGEPMLDRLIKKLKNQINNSQKITENSKSFFVNILNFVSNNKLKFNRIHKALFYINGKYYNVSNRITGIRYVLVREWLKDDTFTGSFRSLGYLSLFYTLFSMVHSLMTSHSGNSEMQTSTSLVSTKYCPLCTENLKSASATPCGHIFCWNCIYDCLSYQKNCPICREEIGHSRIYFLQNYVIITAKQSNLSELNIKKLEEDSLTPDVFDEEAALREEEIQRKRNKSRLKTADFNMLHEQNPYSEPTNWHHGTLKYLRRTYGRYGSESGIDPAICWPTEKELSETMEYEKVKYPYKILEVAAAAREKRKQENEAVLARQESIVQKIAKLDDLKKDLANRIAKKEAEANAAKDRKERLVEEVRRHFGYTVDPRDEKFKEMLEKKEKEQKKQMKEARKKEKQEQMLGKLLKKKDEPKTKVEQPNE
;
A
#
# COMPACT_ATOMS: atom_id res chain seq x y z
N MET A 1 25.61 9.55 -1.84
CA MET A 1 24.67 8.42 -2.01
C MET A 1 23.38 8.78 -1.30
N ASN A 2 22.30 8.95 -2.06
CA ASN A 2 21.01 9.32 -1.50
C ASN A 2 20.39 8.11 -0.78
N THR A 3 19.90 8.33 0.43
CA THR A 3 19.16 7.30 1.16
C THR A 3 17.88 6.98 0.40
N ALA A 4 17.56 5.70 0.26
CA ALA A 4 16.27 5.29 -0.31
C ALA A 4 15.13 5.80 0.58
N GLU A 5 14.06 6.27 -0.03
CA GLU A 5 12.92 6.77 0.71
C GLU A 5 11.98 5.64 1.16
N VAL A 6 11.06 5.96 2.07
CA VAL A 6 10.10 4.99 2.63
C VAL A 6 9.26 4.35 1.53
N SER A 7 8.82 5.15 0.55
CA SER A 7 8.03 4.72 -0.61
C SER A 7 8.78 3.69 -1.47
N ASP A 8 10.06 3.92 -1.73
CA ASP A 8 10.91 3.03 -2.52
C ASP A 8 11.07 1.68 -1.83
N ILE A 9 11.42 1.69 -0.55
CA ILE A 9 11.64 0.45 0.21
C ILE A 9 10.34 -0.36 0.32
N LEU A 10 9.18 0.31 0.48
CA LEU A 10 7.87 -0.36 0.51
C LEU A 10 7.51 -0.98 -0.84
N ARG A 11 7.68 -0.26 -1.95
CA ARG A 11 7.40 -0.76 -3.31
C ARG A 11 8.29 -1.97 -3.63
N GLY A 12 9.57 -1.90 -3.27
CA GLY A 12 10.51 -3.01 -3.44
C GLY A 12 10.10 -4.23 -2.62
N SER A 13 9.80 -4.04 -1.34
CA SER A 13 9.37 -5.13 -0.45
C SER A 13 8.06 -5.78 -0.92
N GLN A 14 7.08 -4.99 -1.36
CA GLN A 14 5.82 -5.52 -1.90
C GLN A 14 6.07 -6.36 -3.16
N ARG A 15 6.98 -5.91 -4.02
CA ARG A 15 7.33 -6.65 -5.24
C ARG A 15 8.00 -7.99 -4.92
N ASP A 16 8.89 -8.02 -3.94
CA ASP A 16 9.50 -9.25 -3.43
C ASP A 16 8.44 -10.19 -2.82
N GLU A 17 7.56 -9.68 -1.96
CA GLU A 17 6.50 -10.48 -1.31
C GLU A 17 5.57 -11.14 -2.34
N LEU A 18 5.17 -10.41 -3.39
CA LEU A 18 4.36 -10.98 -4.47
C LEU A 18 5.06 -12.16 -5.16
N PHE A 19 6.37 -12.05 -5.42
CA PHE A 19 7.12 -13.11 -6.06
C PHE A 19 7.30 -14.32 -5.13
N VAL A 20 7.60 -14.08 -3.85
CA VAL A 20 7.71 -15.14 -2.85
C VAL A 20 6.37 -15.85 -2.66
N ASN A 21 5.24 -15.13 -2.68
CA ASN A 21 3.92 -15.74 -2.59
C ASN A 21 3.63 -16.66 -3.77
N ASN A 22 4.02 -16.27 -5.01
CA ASN A 22 3.90 -17.16 -6.16
C ASN A 22 4.73 -18.43 -5.98
N ILE A 23 5.98 -18.33 -5.53
CA ILE A 23 6.83 -19.49 -5.21
C ILE A 23 6.19 -20.35 -4.13
N GLN A 24 5.63 -19.73 -3.10
CA GLN A 24 4.95 -20.45 -2.03
C GLN A 24 3.76 -21.24 -2.57
N ASP A 25 2.94 -20.65 -3.43
CA ASP A 25 1.80 -21.32 -4.05
C ASP A 25 2.25 -22.51 -4.92
N ASP A 26 3.31 -22.32 -5.72
CA ASP A 26 3.92 -23.39 -6.52
C ASP A 26 4.47 -24.53 -5.63
N LEU A 27 5.16 -24.20 -4.53
CA LEU A 27 5.66 -25.19 -3.56
C LEU A 27 4.51 -25.94 -2.86
N GLN A 28 3.44 -25.24 -2.52
CA GLN A 28 2.25 -25.88 -1.94
C GLN A 28 1.57 -26.83 -2.94
N LEU A 29 1.50 -26.46 -4.21
CA LEU A 29 1.01 -27.33 -5.28
C LEU A 29 1.92 -28.55 -5.45
N PHE A 30 3.24 -28.35 -5.46
CA PHE A 30 4.21 -29.44 -5.55
C PHE A 30 4.08 -30.42 -4.38
N TYR A 31 3.99 -29.93 -3.14
CA TYR A 31 3.78 -30.77 -1.96
C TYR A 31 2.44 -31.52 -2.00
N LYS A 32 1.39 -30.90 -2.55
CA LYS A 32 0.09 -31.54 -2.75
C LYS A 32 0.17 -32.72 -3.72
N VAL A 33 0.95 -32.59 -4.80
CA VAL A 33 1.19 -33.67 -5.77
C VAL A 33 2.01 -34.80 -5.14
N LEU A 34 3.01 -34.46 -4.33
CA LEU A 34 3.92 -35.45 -3.74
C LEU A 34 3.25 -36.28 -2.62
N SER A 35 2.42 -35.68 -1.76
CA SER A 35 1.67 -36.40 -0.73
C SER A 35 0.50 -35.57 -0.17
N PRO A 36 -0.77 -36.01 -0.37
CA PRO A 36 -1.95 -35.33 0.16
C PRO A 36 -2.07 -35.32 1.69
N ARG A 37 -1.36 -36.23 2.39
CA ARG A 37 -1.44 -36.42 3.85
C ARG A 37 -0.41 -35.62 4.64
N ASN A 38 0.59 -35.04 3.98
CA ASN A 38 1.71 -34.36 4.64
C ASN A 38 1.41 -32.87 4.93
N TYR A 39 0.39 -32.62 5.74
CA TYR A 39 0.08 -31.28 6.28
C TYR A 39 1.27 -30.54 6.93
N PRO A 40 2.17 -31.18 7.72
CA PRO A 40 3.30 -30.45 8.32
C PRO A 40 4.31 -29.93 7.29
N LEU A 41 4.51 -30.61 6.14
CA LEU A 41 5.34 -30.09 5.06
C LEU A 41 4.72 -28.84 4.42
N ARG A 42 3.40 -28.75 4.39
CA ARG A 42 2.71 -27.57 3.85
C ARG A 42 2.91 -26.35 4.73
N GLN A 43 3.01 -26.53 6.05
CA GLN A 43 3.28 -25.43 6.99
C GLN A 43 4.71 -24.85 6.84
N THR A 44 5.66 -25.62 6.30
CA THR A 44 7.02 -25.13 6.05
C THR A 44 7.19 -24.46 4.68
N ALA A 45 6.20 -24.54 3.79
CA ALA A 45 6.23 -23.88 2.49
C ALA A 45 6.59 -22.37 2.53
N PRO A 46 5.99 -21.52 3.39
CA PRO A 46 6.35 -20.10 3.44
C PRO A 46 7.79 -19.86 3.86
N THR A 47 8.33 -20.63 4.81
CA THR A 47 9.72 -20.47 5.27
C THR A 47 10.70 -20.97 4.22
N VAL A 48 10.37 -22.07 3.53
CA VAL A 48 11.18 -22.61 2.43
C VAL A 48 11.18 -21.65 1.24
N ALA A 49 10.04 -21.08 0.85
CA ALA A 49 9.94 -20.11 -0.24
C ALA A 49 10.80 -18.87 0.01
N ASN A 50 10.65 -18.25 1.20
CA ASN A 50 11.45 -17.11 1.62
C ASN A 50 12.95 -17.46 1.69
N ALA A 51 13.29 -18.62 2.27
CA ALA A 51 14.67 -19.07 2.36
C ALA A 51 15.28 -19.23 0.97
N TRP A 52 14.60 -19.93 0.08
CA TRP A 52 15.07 -20.21 -1.27
C TRP A 52 15.29 -18.92 -2.07
N TYR A 53 14.33 -18.00 -2.06
CA TYR A 53 14.44 -16.71 -2.77
C TYR A 53 15.62 -15.87 -2.27
N TYR A 54 15.74 -15.69 -0.95
CA TYR A 54 16.79 -14.84 -0.37
C TYR A 54 18.17 -15.53 -0.31
N LEU A 55 18.23 -16.87 -0.32
CA LEU A 55 19.47 -17.62 -0.52
C LEU A 55 20.05 -17.37 -1.91
N ILE A 56 19.21 -17.41 -2.96
CA ILE A 56 19.67 -17.19 -4.34
C ILE A 56 20.08 -15.74 -4.56
N THR A 57 19.27 -14.80 -4.10
CA THR A 57 19.52 -13.36 -4.33
C THR A 57 20.57 -12.81 -3.38
N SER A 58 20.28 -12.76 -2.07
CA SER A 58 21.10 -12.05 -1.08
C SER A 58 22.44 -12.73 -0.80
N LEU A 59 22.48 -14.06 -0.67
CA LEU A 59 23.75 -14.80 -0.49
C LEU A 59 24.54 -14.95 -1.80
N GLY A 60 23.85 -14.89 -2.94
CA GLY A 60 24.44 -14.78 -4.27
C GLY A 60 25.04 -13.40 -4.58
N ASN A 61 24.86 -12.39 -3.70
CA ASN A 61 25.20 -10.99 -3.95
C ASN A 61 24.56 -10.42 -5.23
N VAL A 62 23.39 -10.94 -5.61
CA VAL A 62 22.56 -10.43 -6.70
C VAL A 62 21.45 -9.57 -6.11
N GLN A 63 21.02 -8.55 -6.84
CA GLN A 63 19.88 -7.73 -6.44
C GLN A 63 18.61 -8.60 -6.36
N THR A 64 17.76 -8.30 -5.39
CA THR A 64 16.40 -8.85 -5.37
C THR A 64 15.55 -8.20 -6.46
N LEU A 65 14.46 -8.87 -6.85
CA LEU A 65 13.52 -8.34 -7.84
C LEU A 65 12.95 -6.96 -7.42
N GLY A 66 12.69 -6.78 -6.13
CA GLY A 66 12.25 -5.51 -5.55
C GLY A 66 13.32 -4.43 -5.57
N GLU A 67 14.58 -4.79 -5.34
CA GLU A 67 15.73 -3.89 -5.46
C GLU A 67 15.95 -3.44 -6.90
N GLU A 68 15.86 -4.34 -7.88
CA GLU A 68 15.94 -4.00 -9.31
C GLU A 68 14.79 -3.09 -9.74
N TYR A 69 13.57 -3.39 -9.30
CA TYR A 69 12.37 -2.64 -9.63
C TYR A 69 12.44 -1.19 -9.14
N THR A 70 12.99 -0.98 -7.94
CA THR A 70 13.08 0.35 -7.30
C THR A 70 14.43 1.02 -7.48
N GLY A 71 15.40 0.34 -8.10
CA GLY A 71 16.78 0.84 -8.24
C GLY A 71 17.47 1.06 -6.89
N THR A 72 17.15 0.25 -5.87
CA THR A 72 17.74 0.33 -4.53
C THR A 72 18.78 -0.76 -4.30
N ILE A 73 19.78 -0.49 -3.46
CA ILE A 73 20.82 -1.47 -3.08
C ILE A 73 20.98 -1.50 -1.56
N ARG A 74 21.21 -2.70 -1.01
CA ARG A 74 21.59 -2.92 0.39
C ARG A 74 23.05 -2.55 0.62
N ILE A 75 23.28 -1.72 1.62
CA ILE A 75 24.61 -1.36 2.10
C ILE A 75 24.71 -1.52 3.61
N ASP A 76 25.94 -1.81 4.06
CA ASP A 76 26.28 -1.87 5.48
C ASP A 76 26.49 -0.45 6.08
N LYS A 77 26.74 -0.37 7.40
CA LYS A 77 27.05 0.87 8.13
C LYS A 77 28.23 1.63 7.53
N GLU A 78 29.21 0.92 6.99
CA GLU A 78 30.39 1.48 6.33
C GLU A 78 30.18 1.80 4.84
N ASN A 79 28.93 1.77 4.36
CA ASN A 79 28.55 2.05 2.97
C ASN A 79 29.13 1.08 1.93
N ARG A 80 29.53 -0.11 2.37
CA ARG A 80 29.99 -1.19 1.49
C ARG A 80 28.86 -2.19 1.25
N ILE A 81 28.99 -2.96 0.18
CA ILE A 81 28.10 -4.09 -0.07
C ILE A 81 28.31 -5.11 1.06
N PRO A 82 27.26 -5.52 1.77
CA PRO A 82 27.35 -6.46 2.89
C PRO A 82 27.95 -7.80 2.44
N GLY A 83 28.90 -8.31 3.24
CA GLY A 83 29.53 -9.60 2.98
C GLY A 83 28.58 -10.77 3.23
N LYS A 84 28.94 -11.96 2.71
CA LYS A 84 28.13 -13.19 2.83
C LYS A 84 27.80 -13.57 4.27
N PHE A 85 28.70 -13.30 5.21
CA PHE A 85 28.48 -13.54 6.64
C PHE A 85 27.40 -12.63 7.23
N LEU A 86 27.37 -11.36 6.84
CA LEU A 86 26.33 -10.44 7.32
C LEU A 86 24.97 -10.80 6.71
N HIS A 87 24.95 -11.22 5.44
CA HIS A 87 23.75 -11.73 4.78
C HIS A 87 23.23 -13.03 5.40
N SER A 88 24.11 -13.96 5.82
CA SER A 88 23.67 -15.18 6.49
C SER A 88 23.07 -14.89 7.86
N ILE A 89 23.69 -14.03 8.66
CA ILE A 89 23.11 -13.57 9.95
C ILE A 89 21.75 -12.90 9.70
N TRP A 90 21.69 -12.00 8.72
CA TRP A 90 20.46 -11.30 8.36
C TRP A 90 19.34 -12.29 8.00
N LEU A 91 19.63 -13.28 7.16
CA LEU A 91 18.66 -14.27 6.70
C LEU A 91 18.17 -15.17 7.85
N VAL A 92 19.08 -15.61 8.71
CA VAL A 92 18.73 -16.41 9.90
C VAL A 92 17.80 -15.62 10.83
N LEU A 93 18.10 -14.34 11.07
CA LEU A 93 17.23 -13.47 11.88
C LEU A 93 15.90 -13.16 11.20
N TYR A 94 15.88 -13.04 9.86
CA TYR A 94 14.67 -12.74 9.10
C TYR A 94 13.69 -13.91 9.12
N LEU A 95 14.17 -15.15 8.89
CA LEU A 95 13.33 -16.35 8.86
C LEU A 95 13.04 -16.92 10.24
N GLY A 96 14.03 -16.88 11.13
CA GLY A 96 14.00 -17.60 12.41
C GLY A 96 13.96 -16.70 13.64
N GLY A 97 13.89 -15.37 13.50
CA GLY A 97 14.01 -14.43 14.61
C GLY A 97 13.00 -14.67 15.73
N GLU A 98 11.73 -14.86 15.39
CA GLU A 98 10.65 -15.08 16.37
C GLU A 98 10.80 -16.42 17.14
N PRO A 99 10.93 -17.60 16.49
CA PRO A 99 11.13 -18.85 17.23
C PRO A 99 12.46 -18.89 17.99
N MET A 100 13.51 -18.20 17.53
CA MET A 100 14.76 -18.07 18.27
C MET A 100 14.60 -17.22 19.54
N LEU A 101 13.84 -16.12 19.47
CA LEU A 101 13.51 -15.28 20.62
C LEU A 101 12.75 -16.08 21.69
N ASP A 102 11.82 -16.94 21.29
CA ASP A 102 11.03 -17.75 22.21
C ASP A 102 11.86 -18.80 22.92
N ARG A 103 12.75 -19.47 22.17
CA ARG A 103 13.72 -20.40 22.75
C ARG A 103 14.68 -19.68 23.70
N LEU A 104 15.12 -18.47 23.36
CA LEU A 104 16.00 -17.66 24.20
C LEU A 104 15.29 -17.25 25.50
N ILE A 105 14.07 -16.73 25.42
CA ILE A 105 13.26 -16.36 26.59
C ILE A 105 13.04 -17.58 27.49
N LYS A 106 12.71 -18.75 26.91
CA LYS A 106 12.52 -19.99 27.69
C LYS A 106 13.82 -20.43 28.38
N LYS A 107 14.97 -20.37 27.68
CA LYS A 107 16.28 -20.66 28.27
C LYS A 107 16.63 -19.70 29.40
N LEU A 108 16.42 -18.40 29.20
CA LEU A 108 16.68 -17.38 30.21
C LEU A 108 15.78 -17.55 31.45
N LYS A 109 14.48 -17.79 31.27
CA LYS A 109 13.56 -18.11 32.37
C LYS A 109 14.04 -19.32 33.18
N ASN A 110 14.44 -20.39 32.50
CA ASN A 110 14.95 -21.60 33.16
C ASN A 110 16.26 -21.32 33.91
N GLN A 111 17.19 -20.56 33.32
CA GLN A 111 18.45 -20.18 33.98
C GLN A 111 18.22 -19.29 35.21
N ILE A 112 17.28 -18.35 35.13
CA ILE A 112 16.96 -17.44 36.25
C ILE A 112 16.31 -18.21 37.40
N ASN A 113 15.35 -19.09 37.09
CA ASN A 113 14.67 -19.91 38.10
C ASN A 113 15.64 -20.90 38.79
N ASN A 114 16.55 -21.50 38.03
CA ASN A 114 17.51 -22.49 38.56
C ASN A 114 18.74 -21.86 39.25
N SER A 115 18.94 -20.55 39.14
CA SER A 115 20.09 -19.88 39.75
C SER A 115 19.93 -19.76 41.27
N GLN A 116 20.93 -20.22 42.03
CA GLN A 116 20.95 -20.09 43.50
C GLN A 116 21.53 -18.74 43.97
N LYS A 117 22.19 -17.98 43.08
CA LYS A 117 22.89 -16.72 43.42
C LYS A 117 21.99 -15.48 43.46
N ILE A 118 20.76 -15.56 42.94
CA ILE A 118 19.88 -14.39 42.75
C ILE A 118 18.79 -14.36 43.84
N THR A 119 18.57 -13.20 44.45
CA THR A 119 17.48 -12.94 45.40
C THR A 119 16.10 -13.17 44.78
N GLU A 120 15.13 -13.68 45.55
CA GLU A 120 13.77 -13.99 45.05
C GLU A 120 13.05 -12.78 44.43
N ASN A 121 13.18 -11.59 45.03
CA ASN A 121 12.61 -10.35 44.48
C ASN A 121 13.17 -10.06 43.07
N SER A 122 14.49 -10.22 42.89
CA SER A 122 15.14 -10.02 41.60
C SER A 122 14.72 -11.08 40.58
N LYS A 123 14.54 -12.35 41.00
CA LYS A 123 14.02 -13.41 40.12
C LYS A 123 12.64 -13.06 39.58
N SER A 124 11.71 -12.68 40.47
CA SER A 124 10.34 -12.32 40.07
C SER A 124 10.33 -11.12 39.13
N PHE A 125 11.19 -10.12 39.36
CA PHE A 125 11.35 -8.95 38.49
C PHE A 125 11.82 -9.33 37.08
N PHE A 126 12.89 -10.12 36.96
CA PHE A 126 13.39 -10.54 35.64
C PHE A 126 12.41 -11.45 34.89
N VAL A 127 11.72 -12.36 35.60
CA VAL A 127 10.68 -13.20 35.00
C VAL A 127 9.51 -12.35 34.51
N ASN A 128 9.12 -11.32 35.26
CA ASN A 128 8.08 -10.36 34.85
C ASN A 128 8.50 -9.59 33.59
N ILE A 129 9.76 -9.15 33.49
CA ILE A 129 10.29 -8.53 32.27
C ILE A 129 10.22 -9.50 31.09
N LEU A 130 10.66 -10.75 31.27
CA LEU A 130 10.61 -11.75 30.20
C LEU A 130 9.17 -12.10 29.78
N ASN A 131 8.23 -12.12 30.72
CA ASN A 131 6.80 -12.26 30.43
C ASN A 131 6.26 -11.05 29.67
N PHE A 132 6.64 -9.84 30.07
CA PHE A 132 6.26 -8.61 29.38
C PHE A 132 6.76 -8.60 27.93
N VAL A 133 8.02 -8.97 27.70
CA VAL A 133 8.59 -9.07 26.35
C VAL A 133 7.86 -10.13 25.53
N SER A 134 7.58 -11.29 26.14
CA SER A 134 6.86 -12.39 25.47
C SER A 134 5.42 -12.03 25.11
N ASN A 135 4.71 -11.29 25.96
CA ASN A 135 3.31 -10.95 25.75
C ASN A 135 3.13 -9.77 24.78
N ASN A 136 4.13 -8.89 24.67
CA ASN A 136 4.05 -7.69 23.84
C ASN A 136 4.84 -7.75 22.52
N LYS A 137 5.28 -8.92 22.04
CA LYS A 137 6.06 -9.09 20.78
C LYS A 137 5.43 -8.37 19.58
N LEU A 138 4.12 -8.52 19.38
CA LEU A 138 3.40 -7.88 18.29
C LEU A 138 3.43 -6.34 18.39
N LYS A 139 3.35 -5.79 19.60
CA LYS A 139 3.44 -4.34 19.84
C LYS A 139 4.85 -3.82 19.53
N PHE A 140 5.90 -4.56 19.89
CA PHE A 140 7.28 -4.20 19.53
C PHE A 140 7.51 -4.17 18.03
N ASN A 141 6.95 -5.14 17.28
CA ASN A 141 7.03 -5.14 15.82
C ASN A 141 6.31 -3.90 15.23
N ARG A 142 5.13 -3.56 15.75
CA ARG A 142 4.41 -2.34 15.35
C ARG A 142 5.20 -1.07 15.67
N ILE A 143 5.85 -0.97 16.83
CA ILE A 143 6.72 0.17 17.19
C ILE A 143 7.90 0.25 16.20
N HIS A 144 8.53 -0.87 15.87
CA HIS A 144 9.62 -0.91 14.88
C HIS A 144 9.16 -0.43 13.50
N LYS A 145 8.00 -0.90 13.01
CA LYS A 145 7.42 -0.43 11.74
C LYS A 145 7.04 1.06 11.79
N ALA A 146 6.52 1.56 12.90
CA ALA A 146 6.26 2.99 13.09
C ALA A 146 7.56 3.82 13.03
N LEU A 147 8.63 3.36 13.69
CA LEU A 147 9.96 3.99 13.60
C LEU A 147 10.54 3.94 12.19
N PHE A 148 10.22 2.90 11.40
CA PHE A 148 10.57 2.84 9.98
C PHE A 148 9.84 3.92 9.18
N TYR A 149 8.53 4.11 9.35
CA TYR A 149 7.80 5.17 8.65
C TYR A 149 8.29 6.59 8.99
N ILE A 150 8.82 6.80 10.21
CA ILE A 150 9.37 8.10 10.62
C ILE A 150 10.76 8.34 10.03
N ASN A 151 11.65 7.34 10.07
CA ASN A 151 13.07 7.51 9.76
C ASN A 151 13.51 6.97 8.39
N GLY A 152 12.75 6.05 7.78
CA GLY A 152 13.02 5.43 6.48
C GLY A 152 14.23 4.49 6.41
N LYS A 153 14.92 4.18 7.52
CA LYS A 153 16.22 3.47 7.47
C LYS A 153 16.11 1.95 7.43
N TYR A 154 15.30 1.35 8.31
CA TYR A 154 15.29 -0.10 8.54
C TYR A 154 13.88 -0.67 8.48
N TYR A 155 13.53 -1.33 7.39
CA TYR A 155 12.19 -1.89 7.19
C TYR A 155 11.92 -3.14 8.05
N ASN A 156 12.88 -4.07 8.12
CA ASN A 156 12.79 -5.30 8.92
C ASN A 156 13.60 -5.18 10.22
N VAL A 157 13.21 -5.93 11.24
CA VAL A 157 13.95 -6.01 12.52
C VAL A 157 15.35 -6.59 12.27
N SER A 158 15.46 -7.57 11.38
CA SER A 158 16.73 -8.13 10.93
C SER A 158 17.67 -7.05 10.37
N ASN A 159 17.18 -6.16 9.50
CA ASN A 159 17.95 -5.03 8.97
C ASN A 159 18.45 -4.09 10.07
N ARG A 160 17.64 -3.85 11.10
CA ARG A 160 18.01 -2.98 12.22
C ARG A 160 19.13 -3.60 13.07
N ILE A 161 19.08 -4.91 13.31
CA ILE A 161 20.10 -5.63 14.08
C ILE A 161 21.41 -5.71 13.29
N THR A 162 21.35 -6.04 11.99
CA THR A 162 22.55 -6.16 11.15
C THR A 162 23.08 -4.81 10.66
N GLY A 163 22.29 -3.74 10.73
CA GLY A 163 22.67 -2.41 10.25
C GLY A 163 22.59 -2.24 8.73
N ILE A 164 21.93 -3.16 8.02
CA ILE A 164 21.76 -3.09 6.57
C ILE A 164 20.68 -2.06 6.22
N ARG A 165 21.05 -1.06 5.41
CA ARG A 165 20.15 0.01 4.96
C ARG A 165 20.09 0.07 3.44
N TYR A 166 19.03 0.66 2.91
CA TYR A 166 18.83 0.81 1.47
C TYR A 166 19.31 2.19 0.99
N VAL A 167 19.94 2.20 -0.17
CA VAL A 167 20.38 3.41 -0.88
C VAL A 167 19.84 3.38 -2.30
N LEU A 168 19.41 4.54 -2.78
CA LEU A 168 18.93 4.70 -4.15
C LEU A 168 20.13 4.90 -5.10
N VAL A 169 20.20 4.08 -6.14
CA VAL A 169 21.24 4.17 -7.18
C VAL A 169 20.82 5.10 -8.30
N ARG A 170 19.52 5.13 -8.63
CA ARG A 170 18.95 5.91 -9.73
C ARG A 170 18.27 7.16 -9.18
N GLU A 171 18.99 8.27 -9.17
CA GLU A 171 18.53 9.52 -8.56
C GLU A 171 17.27 10.11 -9.22
N TRP A 172 17.06 9.87 -10.52
CA TRP A 172 15.86 10.31 -11.25
C TRP A 172 14.60 9.49 -10.95
N LEU A 173 14.70 8.38 -10.21
CA LEU A 173 13.55 7.54 -9.81
C LEU A 173 13.00 7.94 -8.42
N LYS A 174 13.64 8.93 -7.78
CA LYS A 174 13.28 9.39 -6.44
C LYS A 174 11.88 10.04 -6.45
N ASP A 175 11.01 9.57 -5.57
CA ASP A 175 9.62 9.99 -5.51
C ASP A 175 9.28 10.57 -4.13
N ASP A 176 9.49 11.89 -3.99
CA ASP A 176 9.39 12.63 -2.73
C ASP A 176 7.95 12.97 -2.32
N THR A 177 6.98 12.68 -3.19
CA THR A 177 5.59 13.17 -3.13
C THR A 177 4.83 12.78 -1.85
N PHE A 178 5.19 11.65 -1.22
CA PHE A 178 4.45 11.08 -0.07
C PHE A 178 5.27 10.98 1.23
N THR A 179 6.49 11.52 1.27
CA THR A 179 7.38 11.42 2.43
C THR A 179 6.75 11.97 3.73
N GLY A 180 6.08 13.13 3.64
CA GLY A 180 5.39 13.74 4.78
C GLY A 180 4.20 12.91 5.29
N SER A 181 3.44 12.30 4.38
CA SER A 181 2.29 11.45 4.70
C SER A 181 2.71 10.19 5.46
N PHE A 182 3.80 9.53 5.03
CA PHE A 182 4.32 8.38 5.77
C PHE A 182 4.83 8.75 7.16
N ARG A 183 5.49 9.91 7.30
CA ARG A 183 5.99 10.37 8.60
C ARG A 183 4.85 10.65 9.59
N SER A 184 3.76 11.26 9.15
CA SER A 184 2.57 11.49 9.98
C SER A 184 1.87 10.18 10.38
N LEU A 185 1.73 9.23 9.45
CA LEU A 185 1.23 7.87 9.74
C LEU A 185 2.11 7.16 10.78
N GLY A 186 3.43 7.32 10.68
CA GLY A 186 4.40 6.79 11.63
C GLY A 186 4.19 7.33 13.04
N TYR A 187 4.05 8.65 13.22
CA TYR A 187 3.76 9.25 14.52
C TYR A 187 2.42 8.81 15.09
N LEU A 188 1.37 8.75 14.27
CA LEU A 188 0.04 8.30 14.69
C LEU A 188 0.07 6.84 15.15
N SER A 189 0.72 5.96 14.38
CA SER A 189 0.88 4.55 14.73
C SER A 189 1.72 4.37 16.00
N LEU A 190 2.78 5.17 16.18
CA LEU A 190 3.61 5.13 17.38
C LEU A 190 2.83 5.59 18.61
N PHE A 191 2.08 6.70 18.49
CA PHE A 191 1.22 7.20 19.56
C PHE A 191 0.17 6.16 19.96
N TYR A 192 -0.56 5.59 18.99
CA TYR A 192 -1.60 4.59 19.27
C TYR A 192 -1.03 3.32 19.95
N THR A 193 0.11 2.82 19.47
CA THR A 193 0.71 1.60 20.04
C THR A 193 1.28 1.83 21.42
N LEU A 194 1.90 2.98 21.68
CA LEU A 194 2.36 3.37 23.02
C LEU A 194 1.19 3.62 23.96
N PHE A 195 0.15 4.34 23.52
CA PHE A 195 -1.05 4.57 24.29
C PHE A 195 -1.73 3.25 24.67
N SER A 196 -1.92 2.33 23.71
CA SER A 196 -2.47 0.99 23.97
C SER A 196 -1.59 0.18 24.93
N MET A 197 -0.25 0.31 24.84
CA MET A 197 0.66 -0.36 25.77
C MET A 197 0.55 0.23 27.19
N VAL A 198 0.51 1.55 27.33
CA VAL A 198 0.36 2.24 28.62
C VAL A 198 -1.02 1.97 29.22
N HIS A 199 -2.09 2.07 28.43
CA HIS A 199 -3.44 1.74 28.87
C HIS A 199 -3.53 0.30 29.36
N SER A 200 -2.99 -0.66 28.60
CA SER A 200 -2.91 -2.07 29.01
C SER A 200 -2.12 -2.28 30.31
N LEU A 201 -1.15 -1.42 30.63
CA LEU A 201 -0.37 -1.48 31.87
C LEU A 201 -1.10 -0.80 33.03
N MET A 202 -1.79 0.31 32.77
CA MET A 202 -2.59 1.03 33.76
C MET A 202 -3.85 0.26 34.15
N THR A 203 -4.57 -0.33 33.18
CA THR A 203 -5.75 -1.17 33.46
C THR A 203 -5.38 -2.50 34.09
N SER A 204 -4.15 -2.99 33.91
CA SER A 204 -3.64 -4.17 34.61
C SER A 204 -3.57 -4.01 36.13
N HIS A 205 -3.67 -2.77 36.66
CA HIS A 205 -3.72 -2.50 38.10
C HIS A 205 -5.14 -2.24 38.66
N SER A 206 -6.17 -2.07 37.82
CA SER A 206 -7.55 -1.75 38.25
C SER A 206 -8.60 -2.83 37.93
N GLY A 207 -8.19 -4.05 37.63
CA GLY A 207 -9.15 -5.11 37.36
C GLY A 207 -8.49 -6.47 37.25
N ASN A 208 -8.11 -7.05 38.39
CA ASN A 208 -8.05 -8.50 38.50
C ASN A 208 -9.49 -9.02 38.64
N SER A 209 -10.25 -8.83 37.57
CA SER A 209 -11.61 -9.32 37.36
C SER A 209 -11.85 -9.51 35.85
N GLU A 210 -10.85 -10.06 35.16
CA GLU A 210 -11.19 -11.00 34.10
C GLU A 210 -11.71 -12.26 34.78
N MET A 211 -13.04 -12.30 34.87
CA MET A 211 -13.79 -13.48 35.21
C MET A 211 -13.37 -14.61 34.26
N GLN A 212 -12.47 -15.46 34.75
CA GLN A 212 -12.43 -16.85 34.35
C GLN A 212 -13.80 -17.45 34.69
N THR A 213 -14.72 -17.44 33.74
CA THR A 213 -15.82 -18.41 33.78
C THR A 213 -15.32 -19.71 33.17
N SER A 214 -14.41 -20.37 33.91
CA SER A 214 -14.28 -21.82 33.86
C SER A 214 -15.51 -22.42 34.55
N THR A 215 -16.64 -22.46 33.84
CA THR A 215 -17.69 -23.43 34.17
C THR A 215 -17.52 -24.60 33.21
N SER A 216 -16.95 -25.67 33.75
CA SER A 216 -16.99 -27.01 33.19
C SER A 216 -18.44 -27.45 33.00
N LEU A 217 -18.88 -27.54 31.74
CA LEU A 217 -19.95 -28.44 31.33
C LEU A 217 -19.53 -29.09 30.00
N VAL A 218 -19.04 -30.32 30.11
CA VAL A 218 -18.92 -31.30 29.01
C VAL A 218 -20.37 -31.59 28.57
N SER A 219 -20.82 -31.51 27.30
CA SER A 219 -20.24 -32.01 26.05
C SER A 219 -20.88 -31.38 24.79
N THR A 220 -20.14 -31.47 23.67
CA THR A 220 -20.46 -31.17 22.24
C THR A 220 -20.22 -29.74 21.71
N LYS A 221 -18.97 -29.22 21.75
CA LYS A 221 -18.65 -27.83 21.34
C LYS A 221 -17.31 -27.63 20.60
N TYR A 222 -16.84 -28.59 19.81
CA TYR A 222 -15.52 -28.49 19.15
C TYR A 222 -15.63 -28.09 17.68
N CYS A 223 -14.75 -27.22 17.22
CA CYS A 223 -14.59 -26.92 15.80
C CYS A 223 -13.92 -28.13 15.10
N PRO A 224 -14.49 -28.68 14.01
CA PRO A 224 -13.92 -29.84 13.32
C PRO A 224 -12.54 -29.60 12.69
N LEU A 225 -12.16 -28.33 12.49
CA LEU A 225 -10.88 -27.95 11.89
C LEU A 225 -9.75 -27.79 12.91
N CYS A 226 -10.03 -27.19 14.07
CA CYS A 226 -9.01 -26.95 15.10
C CYS A 226 -9.14 -27.85 16.32
N THR A 227 -10.23 -28.64 16.43
CA THR A 227 -10.55 -29.53 17.55
C THR A 227 -10.64 -28.85 18.94
N GLU A 228 -10.51 -27.52 18.97
CA GLU A 228 -10.73 -26.68 20.14
C GLU A 228 -12.20 -26.24 20.24
N ASN A 229 -12.55 -25.64 21.37
CA ASN A 229 -13.85 -24.97 21.54
C ASN A 229 -14.06 -23.89 20.47
N LEU A 230 -15.28 -23.81 19.94
CA LEU A 230 -15.69 -22.82 18.95
C LEU A 230 -15.45 -21.39 19.45
N LYS A 231 -14.49 -20.70 18.82
CA LYS A 231 -14.22 -19.27 19.01
C LYS A 231 -14.81 -18.54 17.81
N SER A 232 -15.70 -17.58 18.07
CA SER A 232 -16.31 -16.73 17.04
C SER A 232 -16.99 -17.59 15.95
N ALA A 233 -18.08 -18.27 16.36
CA ALA A 233 -18.73 -19.28 15.53
C ALA A 233 -19.24 -18.71 14.19
N SER A 234 -19.12 -19.52 13.16
CA SER A 234 -19.50 -19.18 11.80
C SER A 234 -20.19 -20.36 11.14
N ALA A 235 -21.28 -20.09 10.42
CA ALA A 235 -22.05 -21.08 9.70
C ALA A 235 -21.78 -20.95 8.20
N THR A 236 -21.57 -22.10 7.58
CA THR A 236 -21.59 -22.24 6.12
C THR A 236 -23.04 -22.36 5.62
N PRO A 237 -23.34 -22.05 4.35
CA PRO A 237 -24.71 -22.11 3.83
C PRO A 237 -25.26 -23.54 3.80
N CYS A 238 -24.37 -24.54 3.85
CA CYS A 238 -24.70 -25.95 4.02
C CYS A 238 -25.01 -26.35 5.47
N GLY A 239 -25.05 -25.40 6.41
CA GLY A 239 -25.42 -25.60 7.81
C GLY A 239 -24.29 -26.05 8.75
N HIS A 240 -23.07 -26.26 8.25
CA HIS A 240 -21.95 -26.69 9.10
C HIS A 240 -21.27 -25.51 9.82
N ILE A 241 -20.89 -25.74 11.09
CA ILE A 241 -20.40 -24.70 12.01
C ILE A 241 -18.89 -24.88 12.29
N PHE A 242 -18.15 -23.78 12.20
CA PHE A 242 -16.70 -23.71 12.43
C PHE A 242 -16.32 -22.40 13.14
N CYS A 243 -15.08 -22.27 13.62
CA CYS A 243 -14.54 -20.96 14.00
C CYS A 243 -14.39 -20.09 12.75
N TRP A 244 -14.71 -18.79 12.84
CA TRP A 244 -14.61 -17.84 11.73
C TRP A 244 -13.25 -17.90 11.03
N ASN A 245 -12.16 -17.79 11.79
CA ASN A 245 -10.81 -17.85 11.22
C ASN A 245 -10.52 -19.21 10.58
N CYS A 246 -10.98 -20.31 11.19
CA CYS A 246 -10.70 -21.65 10.66
C CYS A 246 -11.40 -21.91 9.32
N ILE A 247 -12.68 -21.53 9.16
CA ILE A 247 -13.38 -21.72 7.89
C ILE A 247 -12.93 -20.70 6.85
N TYR A 248 -12.63 -19.46 7.25
CA TYR A 248 -12.12 -18.43 6.34
C TYR A 248 -10.78 -18.86 5.74
N ASP A 249 -9.85 -19.33 6.59
CA ASP A 249 -8.58 -19.88 6.12
C ASP A 249 -8.81 -21.12 5.26
N CYS A 250 -9.74 -22.01 5.64
CA CYS A 250 -10.03 -23.20 4.84
C CYS A 250 -10.57 -22.88 3.44
N LEU A 251 -11.50 -21.91 3.32
CA LEU A 251 -12.06 -21.47 2.04
C LEU A 251 -11.05 -20.74 1.16
N SER A 252 -9.99 -20.16 1.75
CA SER A 252 -8.86 -19.61 1.00
C SER A 252 -8.07 -20.70 0.26
N TYR A 253 -8.08 -21.93 0.78
CA TYR A 253 -7.39 -23.07 0.19
C TYR A 253 -8.30 -23.95 -0.67
N GLN A 254 -9.54 -24.18 -0.26
CA GLN A 254 -10.53 -25.00 -0.97
C GLN A 254 -11.90 -24.37 -0.82
N LYS A 255 -12.53 -24.00 -1.94
CA LYS A 255 -13.87 -23.37 -1.95
C LYS A 255 -15.01 -24.37 -1.68
N ASN A 256 -14.79 -25.35 -0.81
CA ASN A 256 -15.75 -26.40 -0.49
C ASN A 256 -15.87 -26.57 1.03
N CYS A 257 -17.04 -26.98 1.51
CA CYS A 257 -17.21 -27.32 2.92
C CYS A 257 -16.32 -28.50 3.31
N PRO A 258 -15.55 -28.43 4.42
CA PRO A 258 -14.72 -29.54 4.88
C PRO A 258 -15.50 -30.82 5.26
N ILE A 259 -16.80 -30.69 5.52
CA ILE A 259 -17.65 -31.80 5.98
C ILE A 259 -18.47 -32.37 4.82
N CYS A 260 -19.33 -31.56 4.19
CA CYS A 260 -20.22 -32.03 3.12
C CYS A 260 -19.70 -31.78 1.70
N ARG A 261 -18.55 -31.10 1.54
CA ARG A 261 -17.91 -30.78 0.25
C ARG A 261 -18.71 -29.90 -0.72
N GLU A 262 -19.79 -29.28 -0.24
CA GLU A 262 -20.56 -28.31 -1.02
C GLU A 262 -19.73 -27.05 -1.33
N GLU A 263 -19.88 -26.48 -2.53
CA GLU A 263 -19.10 -25.32 -2.98
C GLU A 263 -19.52 -24.02 -2.27
N ILE A 264 -18.58 -23.40 -1.56
CA ILE A 264 -18.80 -22.20 -0.73
C ILE A 264 -17.66 -21.20 -0.96
N GLY A 265 -18.01 -19.93 -1.14
CA GLY A 265 -17.07 -18.81 -1.17
C GLY A 265 -17.07 -18.00 0.13
N HIS A 266 -16.01 -17.20 0.35
CA HIS A 266 -15.87 -16.33 1.54
C HIS A 266 -17.06 -15.40 1.78
N SER A 267 -17.72 -14.94 0.72
CA SER A 267 -18.89 -14.06 0.79
C SER A 267 -20.16 -14.77 1.29
N ARG A 268 -20.16 -16.10 1.34
CA ARG A 268 -21.31 -16.91 1.74
C ARG A 268 -21.17 -17.52 3.14
N ILE A 269 -20.16 -17.12 3.91
CA ILE A 269 -20.03 -17.52 5.32
C ILE A 269 -20.79 -16.51 6.19
N TYR A 270 -21.62 -17.02 7.10
CA TYR A 270 -22.37 -16.21 8.04
C TYR A 270 -21.70 -16.21 9.41
N PHE A 271 -21.36 -15.01 9.91
CA PHE A 271 -20.81 -14.85 11.25
C PHE A 271 -21.95 -14.86 12.29
N LEU A 272 -21.85 -15.71 13.30
CA LEU A 272 -22.88 -15.86 14.33
C LEU A 272 -22.51 -15.02 15.55
N GLN A 273 -23.01 -13.77 15.61
CA GLN A 273 -22.67 -12.80 16.66
C GLN A 273 -23.19 -13.18 18.05
N ASN A 274 -24.26 -13.98 18.14
CA ASN A 274 -24.88 -14.43 19.40
C ASN A 274 -25.06 -15.96 19.45
N TYR A 275 -24.06 -16.72 19.01
CA TYR A 275 -24.10 -18.19 19.11
C TYR A 275 -23.93 -18.66 20.56
N VAL A 276 -25.00 -18.53 21.34
CA VAL A 276 -25.15 -19.15 22.66
C VAL A 276 -25.77 -20.51 22.41
N ILE A 277 -25.01 -21.58 22.64
CA ILE A 277 -25.60 -22.92 22.71
C ILE A 277 -26.45 -22.92 23.97
N ILE A 278 -27.75 -22.69 23.80
CA ILE A 278 -28.75 -23.05 24.78
C ILE A 278 -28.53 -24.55 24.99
N THR A 279 -27.93 -24.91 26.12
CA THR A 279 -28.04 -26.28 26.61
C THR A 279 -29.53 -26.50 26.74
N ALA A 280 -30.10 -27.29 25.83
CA ALA A 280 -31.42 -27.85 26.03
C ALA A 280 -31.35 -28.61 27.37
N LYS A 281 -31.74 -27.96 28.47
CA LYS A 281 -32.67 -28.65 29.37
C LYS A 281 -33.76 -29.10 28.43
N GLN A 282 -33.90 -30.41 28.25
CA GLN A 282 -34.90 -31.04 27.40
C GLN A 282 -36.21 -30.25 27.48
N SER A 283 -36.43 -29.36 26.52
CA SER A 283 -37.74 -28.82 26.24
C SER A 283 -38.23 -29.66 25.08
N ASN A 284 -39.25 -30.44 25.37
CA ASN A 284 -40.07 -31.10 24.37
C ASN A 284 -40.53 -30.03 23.37
N LEU A 285 -39.79 -29.88 22.28
CA LEU A 285 -40.07 -28.99 21.15
C LEU A 285 -40.55 -29.81 19.95
N SER A 286 -41.36 -30.83 20.23
CA SER A 286 -42.01 -31.66 19.21
C SER A 286 -43.52 -31.71 19.39
N GLU A 287 -44.13 -30.66 19.95
CA GLU A 287 -45.58 -30.47 19.91
C GLU A 287 -45.94 -29.00 20.15
N LEU A 288 -45.54 -28.12 19.22
CA LEU A 288 -46.16 -26.81 19.12
C LEU A 288 -47.52 -27.00 18.43
N ASN A 289 -48.57 -27.13 19.23
CA ASN A 289 -49.92 -27.38 18.75
C ASN A 289 -50.53 -26.05 18.27
N ILE A 290 -50.40 -25.78 16.98
CA ILE A 290 -50.81 -24.53 16.31
C ILE A 290 -52.27 -24.16 16.62
N LYS A 291 -53.15 -25.15 16.79
CA LYS A 291 -54.55 -24.96 17.16
C LYS A 291 -54.73 -24.31 18.54
N LYS A 292 -53.83 -24.60 19.47
CA LYS A 292 -53.86 -24.06 20.85
C LYS A 292 -53.43 -22.59 20.87
N LEU A 293 -52.46 -22.24 20.00
CA LEU A 293 -52.02 -20.85 19.83
C LEU A 293 -53.06 -19.98 19.12
N GLU A 294 -53.85 -20.56 18.19
CA GLU A 294 -54.99 -19.86 17.59
C GLU A 294 -56.14 -19.67 18.60
N GLU A 295 -56.45 -20.66 19.44
CA GLU A 295 -57.43 -20.52 20.53
C GLU A 295 -56.99 -19.48 21.58
N ASP A 296 -55.72 -19.46 21.98
CA ASP A 296 -55.18 -18.48 22.92
C ASP A 296 -55.10 -17.06 22.33
N SER A 297 -55.07 -16.92 21.00
CA SER A 297 -55.15 -15.61 20.32
C SER A 297 -56.58 -15.07 20.16
N LEU A 298 -57.59 -15.93 20.34
CA LEU A 298 -59.02 -15.62 20.21
C LEU A 298 -59.70 -15.35 21.55
N THR A 299 -59.06 -15.68 22.68
CA THR A 299 -59.49 -15.21 23.99
C THR A 299 -59.14 -13.72 24.12
N PRO A 300 -60.11 -12.81 24.34
CA PRO A 300 -59.78 -11.45 24.72
C PRO A 300 -58.94 -11.54 25.99
N ASP A 301 -57.73 -10.99 25.99
CA ASP A 301 -57.01 -10.69 27.22
C ASP A 301 -57.95 -9.84 28.07
N VAL A 302 -58.62 -10.47 29.04
CA VAL A 302 -59.30 -9.74 30.11
C VAL A 302 -58.16 -9.16 30.92
N PHE A 303 -57.70 -7.99 30.48
CA PHE A 303 -56.75 -7.16 31.18
C PHE A 303 -57.46 -6.74 32.47
N ASP A 304 -57.29 -7.53 33.53
CA ASP A 304 -57.65 -7.11 34.87
C ASP A 304 -56.74 -5.92 35.19
N GLU A 305 -57.19 -4.71 34.83
CA GLU A 305 -56.47 -3.46 35.09
C GLU A 305 -56.04 -3.38 36.57
N GLU A 306 -56.86 -3.93 37.46
CA GLU A 306 -56.57 -4.01 38.88
C GLU A 306 -55.35 -4.90 39.22
N ALA A 307 -55.15 -6.00 38.49
CA ALA A 307 -54.00 -6.88 38.69
C ALA A 307 -52.70 -6.25 38.14
N ALA A 308 -52.76 -5.62 36.96
CA ALA A 308 -51.62 -4.91 36.37
C ALA A 308 -51.17 -3.73 37.25
N LEU A 309 -52.11 -2.91 37.73
CA LEU A 309 -51.82 -1.80 38.64
C LEU A 309 -51.21 -2.30 39.96
N ARG A 310 -51.68 -3.44 40.47
CA ARG A 310 -51.14 -4.06 41.69
C ARG A 310 -49.71 -4.57 41.48
N GLU A 311 -49.40 -5.16 40.32
CA GLU A 311 -48.05 -5.59 39.97
C GLU A 311 -47.09 -4.40 39.76
N GLU A 312 -47.53 -3.35 39.09
CA GLU A 312 -46.77 -2.10 38.94
C GLU A 312 -46.46 -1.46 40.30
N GLU A 313 -47.43 -1.45 41.23
CA GLU A 313 -47.23 -0.96 42.58
C GLU A 313 -46.23 -1.81 43.38
N ILE A 314 -46.26 -3.14 43.21
CA ILE A 314 -45.26 -4.05 43.78
C ILE A 314 -43.87 -3.78 43.20
N GLN A 315 -43.75 -3.57 41.89
CA GLN A 315 -42.48 -3.24 41.23
C GLN A 315 -41.93 -1.89 41.71
N ARG A 316 -42.79 -0.86 41.87
CA ARG A 316 -42.42 0.42 42.49
C ARG A 316 -41.84 0.25 43.88
N LYS A 317 -42.48 -0.57 44.73
CA LYS A 317 -42.01 -0.87 46.09
C LYS A 317 -40.71 -1.68 46.10
N ARG A 318 -40.46 -2.51 45.07
CA ARG A 318 -39.20 -3.26 44.89
C ARG A 318 -38.05 -2.38 44.39
N ASN A 319 -38.36 -1.28 43.70
CA ASN A 319 -37.35 -0.36 43.21
C ASN A 319 -36.71 0.44 44.37
N LYS A 320 -35.56 -0.02 44.85
CA LYS A 320 -34.76 0.62 45.90
C LYS A 320 -33.62 1.48 45.35
N SER A 321 -33.56 1.68 44.04
CA SER A 321 -32.41 2.28 43.36
C SER A 321 -32.23 3.77 43.67
N ARG A 322 -33.28 4.46 44.15
CA ARG A 322 -33.33 5.91 44.39
C ARG A 322 -33.02 6.78 43.15
N LEU A 323 -32.96 6.17 41.96
CA LEU A 323 -32.84 6.89 40.71
C LEU A 323 -34.14 7.63 40.39
N LYS A 324 -34.05 8.72 39.62
CA LYS A 324 -35.24 9.35 39.03
C LYS A 324 -35.88 8.37 38.06
N THR A 325 -37.20 8.46 37.88
CA THR A 325 -37.96 7.58 36.98
C THR A 325 -37.38 7.56 35.57
N ALA A 326 -36.99 8.72 35.02
CA ALA A 326 -36.35 8.81 33.71
C ALA A 326 -35.00 8.07 33.63
N ASP A 327 -34.16 8.20 34.65
CA ASP A 327 -32.84 7.55 34.71
C ASP A 327 -32.99 6.03 34.87
N PHE A 328 -33.98 5.61 35.66
CA PHE A 328 -34.35 4.21 35.82
C PHE A 328 -34.85 3.59 34.51
N ASN A 329 -35.77 4.26 33.82
CA ASN A 329 -36.28 3.81 32.52
C ASN A 329 -35.16 3.73 31.48
N MET A 330 -34.24 4.70 31.47
CA MET A 330 -33.09 4.67 30.56
C MET A 330 -32.15 3.49 30.83
N LEU A 331 -31.95 3.10 32.10
CA LEU A 331 -31.18 1.92 32.47
C LEU A 331 -31.85 0.61 32.03
N HIS A 332 -33.17 0.59 32.01
CA HIS A 332 -33.99 -0.56 31.61
C HIS A 332 -34.42 -0.54 30.14
N GLU A 333 -33.82 0.33 29.33
CA GLU A 333 -34.13 0.47 27.90
C GLU A 333 -35.61 0.77 27.61
N GLN A 334 -36.28 1.44 28.53
CA GLN A 334 -37.66 1.94 28.39
C GLN A 334 -37.67 3.44 28.09
N ASN A 335 -38.80 3.94 27.57
CA ASN A 335 -38.96 5.35 27.27
C ASN A 335 -38.77 6.22 28.54
N PRO A 336 -37.76 7.12 28.59
CA PRO A 336 -37.46 7.90 29.79
C PRO A 336 -38.53 8.93 30.15
N TYR A 337 -39.23 9.47 29.14
CA TYR A 337 -40.24 10.50 29.33
C TYR A 337 -41.50 10.12 28.55
N SER A 338 -42.58 9.83 29.28
CA SER A 338 -43.91 9.64 28.69
C SER A 338 -44.48 10.96 28.16
N GLU A 339 -44.18 12.07 28.82
CA GLU A 339 -44.59 13.41 28.43
C GLU A 339 -43.40 14.35 28.17
N PRO A 340 -43.52 15.32 27.24
CA PRO A 340 -42.46 16.27 26.96
C PRO A 340 -42.16 17.19 28.15
N THR A 341 -41.14 16.83 28.95
CA THR A 341 -40.67 17.67 30.06
C THR A 341 -39.91 18.92 29.63
N ASN A 342 -39.17 18.84 28.52
CA ASN A 342 -38.40 19.95 27.95
C ASN A 342 -38.88 20.28 26.53
N TRP A 343 -38.69 21.53 26.10
CA TRP A 343 -39.09 21.99 24.75
C TRP A 343 -38.54 21.11 23.61
N HIS A 344 -37.31 20.59 23.76
CA HIS A 344 -36.67 19.78 22.73
C HIS A 344 -37.29 18.38 22.60
N HIS A 345 -37.99 17.89 23.62
CA HIS A 345 -38.74 16.63 23.54
C HIS A 345 -39.92 16.73 22.56
N GLY A 346 -40.43 17.94 22.31
CA GLY A 346 -41.47 18.20 21.32
C GLY A 346 -40.95 18.32 19.88
N THR A 347 -39.63 18.26 19.65
CA THR A 347 -39.09 18.37 18.29
C THR A 347 -39.29 17.07 17.50
N LEU A 348 -39.61 17.18 16.19
CA LEU A 348 -39.70 16.02 15.29
C LEU A 348 -38.45 15.15 15.34
N LYS A 349 -37.27 15.77 15.47
CA LYS A 349 -35.99 15.07 15.59
C LYS A 349 -35.92 14.20 16.85
N TYR A 350 -36.40 14.70 17.99
CA TYR A 350 -36.44 13.92 19.22
C TYR A 350 -37.44 12.78 19.11
N LEU A 351 -38.66 13.05 18.64
CA LEU A 351 -39.71 12.04 18.47
C LEU A 351 -39.26 10.90 17.55
N ARG A 352 -38.68 11.23 16.38
CA ARG A 352 -38.11 10.25 15.43
C ARG A 352 -37.01 9.40 16.09
N ARG A 353 -36.15 10.00 16.90
CA ARG A 353 -35.06 9.30 17.62
C ARG A 353 -35.61 8.37 18.72
N THR A 354 -36.61 8.83 19.47
CA THR A 354 -37.24 8.07 20.54
C THR A 354 -37.99 6.86 19.98
N TYR A 355 -38.78 7.06 18.92
CA TYR A 355 -39.44 5.96 18.21
C TYR A 355 -38.40 4.97 17.63
N GLY A 356 -37.30 5.45 17.05
CA GLY A 356 -36.23 4.59 16.53
C GLY A 356 -35.52 3.74 17.60
N ARG A 357 -35.57 4.15 18.88
CA ARG A 357 -34.92 3.42 19.98
C ARG A 357 -35.87 2.49 20.73
N TYR A 358 -37.12 2.93 20.94
CA TYR A 358 -38.10 2.22 21.78
C TYR A 358 -39.29 1.66 20.99
N GLY A 359 -39.36 1.89 19.68
CA GLY A 359 -40.43 1.38 18.82
C GLY A 359 -41.81 1.88 19.23
N SER A 360 -42.81 1.00 19.12
CA SER A 360 -44.21 1.29 19.46
C SER A 360 -44.44 1.53 20.95
N GLU A 361 -43.57 1.03 21.83
CA GLU A 361 -43.64 1.28 23.29
C GLU A 361 -43.41 2.76 23.65
N SER A 362 -42.86 3.55 22.71
CA SER A 362 -42.73 5.00 22.88
C SER A 362 -44.07 5.75 22.84
N GLY A 363 -45.13 5.15 22.32
CA GLY A 363 -46.43 5.81 22.13
C GLY A 363 -46.43 6.89 21.03
N ILE A 364 -45.41 6.92 20.17
CA ILE A 364 -45.26 7.90 19.09
C ILE A 364 -45.80 7.31 17.79
N ASP A 365 -46.61 8.10 17.06
CA ASP A 365 -47.15 7.70 15.76
C ASP A 365 -46.03 7.45 14.72
N PRO A 366 -45.97 6.28 14.07
CA PRO A 366 -44.94 5.95 13.10
C PRO A 366 -44.91 6.90 11.88
N ALA A 367 -46.04 7.53 11.54
CA ALA A 367 -46.16 8.48 10.44
C ALA A 367 -45.19 9.67 10.56
N ILE A 368 -44.82 10.05 11.79
CA ILE A 368 -43.87 11.14 12.07
C ILE A 368 -42.46 10.83 11.53
N CYS A 369 -42.13 9.56 11.32
CA CYS A 369 -40.85 9.14 10.76
C CYS A 369 -40.68 9.48 9.27
N TRP A 370 -41.78 9.74 8.56
CA TRP A 370 -41.72 10.18 7.18
C TRP A 370 -41.44 11.69 7.07
N PRO A 371 -40.75 12.12 6.00
CA PRO A 371 -40.57 13.54 5.72
C PRO A 371 -41.92 14.23 5.50
N THR A 372 -42.00 15.48 5.94
CA THR A 372 -43.13 16.34 5.58
C THR A 372 -43.04 16.76 4.11
N GLU A 373 -44.15 17.20 3.53
CA GLU A 373 -44.18 17.70 2.15
C GLU A 373 -43.17 18.83 1.91
N LYS A 374 -42.99 19.73 2.90
CA LYS A 374 -41.98 20.79 2.86
C LYS A 374 -40.56 20.21 2.84
N GLU A 375 -40.21 19.34 3.78
CA GLU A 375 -38.90 18.66 3.83
C GLU A 375 -38.60 17.92 2.52
N LEU A 376 -39.62 17.26 1.93
CA LEU A 376 -39.50 16.56 0.66
C LEU A 376 -39.21 17.54 -0.49
N SER A 377 -39.92 18.67 -0.55
CA SER A 377 -39.73 19.69 -1.59
C SER A 377 -38.33 20.31 -1.54
N GLU A 378 -37.83 20.61 -0.35
CA GLU A 378 -36.47 21.14 -0.13
C GLU A 378 -35.41 20.10 -0.52
N THR A 379 -35.64 18.83 -0.18
CA THR A 379 -34.73 17.73 -0.55
C THR A 379 -34.67 17.56 -2.07
N MET A 380 -35.82 17.60 -2.75
CA MET A 380 -35.88 17.52 -4.22
C MET A 380 -35.18 18.70 -4.90
N GLU A 381 -35.33 19.91 -4.37
CA GLU A 381 -34.63 21.09 -4.89
C GLU A 381 -33.11 20.96 -4.68
N TYR A 382 -32.68 20.56 -3.49
CA TYR A 382 -31.27 20.31 -3.18
C TYR A 382 -30.65 19.28 -4.12
N GLU A 383 -31.33 18.15 -4.36
CA GLU A 383 -30.86 17.11 -5.28
C GLU A 383 -30.72 17.63 -6.71
N LYS A 384 -31.69 18.41 -7.21
CA LYS A 384 -31.63 19.02 -8.54
C LYS A 384 -30.46 19.99 -8.69
N VAL A 385 -30.21 20.82 -7.68
CA VAL A 385 -29.13 21.82 -7.72
C VAL A 385 -27.76 21.16 -7.57
N LYS A 386 -27.64 20.20 -6.64
CA LYS A 386 -26.37 19.54 -6.35
C LYS A 386 -25.98 18.49 -7.39
N TYR A 387 -26.96 17.77 -7.91
CA TYR A 387 -26.78 16.66 -8.84
C TYR A 387 -27.63 16.89 -10.10
N PRO A 388 -27.26 17.88 -10.95
CA PRO A 388 -28.08 18.30 -12.09
C PRO A 388 -28.16 17.26 -13.20
N TYR A 389 -27.17 16.37 -13.31
CA TYR A 389 -27.08 15.38 -14.37
C TYR A 389 -27.54 14.01 -13.93
N LYS A 390 -28.29 13.33 -14.80
CA LYS A 390 -28.66 11.93 -14.60
C LYS A 390 -27.44 11.02 -14.86
N ILE A 391 -27.43 9.85 -14.24
CA ILE A 391 -26.33 8.87 -14.38
C ILE A 391 -26.04 8.54 -15.86
N LEU A 392 -27.09 8.44 -16.69
CA LEU A 392 -26.94 8.17 -18.13
C LEU A 392 -26.23 9.30 -18.88
N GLU A 393 -26.51 10.55 -18.51
CA GLU A 393 -25.89 11.74 -19.11
C GLU A 393 -24.42 11.85 -18.69
N VAL A 394 -24.12 11.59 -17.40
CA VAL A 394 -22.75 11.52 -16.89
C VAL A 394 -21.96 10.44 -17.63
N ALA A 395 -22.56 9.27 -17.84
CA ALA A 395 -21.93 8.18 -18.59
C ALA A 395 -21.68 8.55 -20.06
N ALA A 396 -22.62 9.26 -20.71
CA ALA A 396 -22.46 9.73 -22.08
C ALA A 396 -21.33 10.77 -22.19
N ALA A 397 -21.30 11.76 -21.28
CA ALA A 397 -20.23 12.76 -21.23
C ALA A 397 -18.85 12.14 -21.00
N ALA A 398 -18.76 11.13 -20.12
CA ALA A 398 -17.53 10.39 -19.88
C ALA A 398 -17.06 9.61 -21.11
N ARG A 399 -17.98 9.02 -21.89
CA ARG A 399 -17.63 8.35 -23.15
C ARG A 399 -17.09 9.34 -24.19
N GLU A 400 -17.74 10.49 -24.33
CA GLU A 400 -17.32 11.51 -25.29
C GLU A 400 -15.95 12.08 -24.93
N LYS A 401 -15.70 12.35 -23.64
CA LYS A 401 -14.38 12.79 -23.17
C LYS A 401 -13.28 11.77 -23.48
N ARG A 402 -13.53 10.48 -23.24
CA ARG A 402 -12.57 9.40 -23.58
C ARG A 402 -12.31 9.34 -25.08
N LYS A 403 -13.34 9.54 -25.91
CA LYS A 403 -13.21 9.57 -27.36
C LYS A 403 -12.29 10.72 -27.80
N GLN A 404 -12.52 11.93 -27.28
CA GLN A 404 -11.68 13.11 -27.56
C GLN A 404 -10.24 12.92 -27.11
N GLU A 405 -10.01 12.36 -25.92
CA GLU A 405 -8.67 12.03 -25.43
C GLU A 405 -7.97 11.03 -26.34
N ASN A 406 -8.67 9.99 -26.79
CA ASN A 406 -8.11 9.00 -27.72
C ASN A 406 -7.78 9.61 -29.08
N GLU A 407 -8.65 10.45 -29.64
CA GLU A 407 -8.40 11.16 -30.90
C GLU A 407 -7.17 12.08 -30.79
N ALA A 408 -7.02 12.80 -29.67
CA ALA A 408 -5.84 13.62 -29.41
C ALA A 408 -4.55 12.78 -29.28
N VAL A 409 -4.62 11.61 -28.67
CA VAL A 409 -3.49 10.67 -28.57
C VAL A 409 -3.10 10.15 -29.96
N LEU A 410 -4.06 9.76 -30.78
CA LEU A 410 -3.83 9.29 -32.15
C LEU A 410 -3.18 10.38 -33.01
N ALA A 411 -3.73 11.60 -33.00
CA ALA A 411 -3.16 12.74 -33.72
C ALA A 411 -1.71 13.04 -33.28
N ARG A 412 -1.42 12.92 -31.97
CA ARG A 412 -0.05 13.05 -31.46
C ARG A 412 0.85 11.94 -31.98
N GLN A 413 0.40 10.68 -31.96
CA GLN A 413 1.16 9.54 -32.45
C GLN A 413 1.50 9.70 -33.94
N GLU A 414 0.54 10.11 -34.77
CA GLU A 414 0.76 10.40 -36.19
C GLU A 414 1.83 11.49 -36.38
N SER A 415 1.77 12.57 -35.61
CA SER A 415 2.78 13.63 -35.66
C SER A 415 4.18 13.15 -35.26
N ILE A 416 4.27 12.19 -34.33
CA ILE A 416 5.54 11.59 -33.91
C ILE A 416 6.08 10.70 -35.01
N VAL A 417 5.25 9.86 -35.64
CA VAL A 417 5.64 8.99 -36.75
C VAL A 417 6.19 9.82 -37.91
N GLN A 418 5.51 10.92 -38.28
CA GLN A 418 6.00 11.84 -39.31
C GLN A 418 7.37 12.47 -38.97
N LYS A 419 7.62 12.78 -37.69
CA LYS A 419 8.91 13.31 -37.23
C LYS A 419 10.01 12.24 -37.21
N ILE A 420 9.68 11.02 -36.80
CA ILE A 420 10.60 9.88 -36.80
C ILE A 420 11.03 9.55 -38.23
N ALA A 421 10.12 9.58 -39.20
CA ALA A 421 10.46 9.36 -40.61
C ALA A 421 11.53 10.33 -41.13
N LYS A 422 11.52 11.59 -40.67
CA LYS A 422 12.50 12.63 -41.06
C LYS A 422 13.78 12.62 -40.21
N LEU A 423 13.83 11.81 -39.15
CA LEU A 423 14.88 11.86 -38.14
C LEU A 423 16.24 11.39 -38.69
N ASP A 424 16.26 10.38 -39.54
CA ASP A 424 17.50 9.84 -40.09
C ASP A 424 18.16 10.80 -41.08
N ASP A 425 17.38 11.52 -41.88
CA ASP A 425 17.88 12.58 -42.76
C ASP A 425 18.45 13.74 -41.94
N LEU A 426 17.75 14.16 -40.88
CA LEU A 426 18.25 15.20 -39.96
C LEU A 426 19.55 14.80 -39.25
N LYS A 427 19.70 13.51 -38.88
CA LYS A 427 20.95 12.99 -38.31
C LYS A 427 22.10 13.04 -39.31
N LYS A 428 21.86 12.62 -40.55
CA LYS A 428 22.87 12.70 -41.62
C LYS A 428 23.29 14.14 -41.89
N ASP A 429 22.32 15.06 -41.98
CA ASP A 429 22.59 16.49 -42.14
C ASP A 429 23.41 17.07 -41.00
N LEU A 430 23.11 16.68 -39.76
CA LEU A 430 23.86 17.11 -38.58
C LEU A 430 25.28 16.55 -38.59
N ALA A 431 25.46 15.26 -38.90
CA ALA A 431 26.78 14.65 -39.03
C ALA A 431 27.62 15.33 -40.13
N ASN A 432 27.00 15.66 -41.27
CA ASN A 432 27.65 16.40 -42.36
C ASN A 432 28.08 17.80 -41.91
N ARG A 433 27.26 18.50 -41.12
CA ARG A 433 27.62 19.82 -40.56
C ARG A 433 28.77 19.72 -39.55
N ILE A 434 28.79 18.68 -38.71
CA ILE A 434 29.88 18.43 -37.77
C ILE A 434 31.18 18.16 -38.54
N ALA A 435 31.16 17.19 -39.47
CA ALA A 435 32.32 16.83 -40.28
C ALA A 435 32.88 18.03 -41.06
N LYS A 436 31.99 18.87 -41.63
CA LYS A 436 32.40 20.11 -42.30
C LYS A 436 33.10 21.09 -41.34
N LYS A 437 32.54 21.32 -40.16
CA LYS A 437 33.13 22.22 -39.15
C LYS A 437 34.46 21.68 -38.61
N GLU A 438 34.56 20.37 -38.38
CA GLU A 438 35.79 19.72 -37.95
C GLU A 438 36.88 19.83 -39.03
N ALA A 439 36.54 19.59 -40.29
CA ALA A 439 37.46 19.76 -41.41
C ALA A 439 37.94 21.21 -41.55
N GLU A 440 37.04 22.19 -41.42
CA GLU A 440 37.40 23.62 -41.43
C GLU A 440 38.31 24.00 -40.26
N ALA A 441 38.06 23.46 -39.06
CA ALA A 441 38.87 23.68 -37.87
C ALA A 441 40.26 23.04 -37.97
N ASN A 442 40.34 21.79 -38.43
CA ASN A 442 41.61 21.09 -38.66
C ASN A 442 42.44 21.79 -39.74
N ALA A 443 41.82 22.18 -40.87
CA ALA A 443 42.50 22.97 -41.89
C ALA A 443 43.00 24.33 -41.35
N ALA A 444 42.29 24.95 -40.39
CA ALA A 444 42.76 26.17 -39.75
C ALA A 444 43.96 25.92 -38.81
N LYS A 445 43.96 24.81 -38.07
CA LYS A 445 45.11 24.38 -37.25
C LYS A 445 46.34 24.11 -38.12
N ASP A 446 46.19 23.31 -39.18
CA ASP A 446 47.29 22.98 -40.09
C ASP A 446 47.88 24.23 -40.75
N ARG A 447 47.02 25.18 -41.16
CA ARG A 447 47.47 26.48 -41.70
C ARG A 447 48.29 27.27 -40.69
N LYS A 448 47.83 27.31 -39.43
CA LYS A 448 48.52 28.01 -38.35
C LYS A 448 49.86 27.34 -38.01
N GLU A 449 49.91 26.01 -37.96
CA GLU A 449 51.15 25.26 -37.72
C GLU A 449 52.17 25.46 -38.84
N ARG A 450 51.74 25.43 -40.11
CA ARG A 450 52.62 25.74 -41.25
C ARG A 450 53.22 27.15 -41.14
N LEU A 451 52.41 28.15 -40.81
CA LEU A 451 52.86 29.52 -40.59
C LEU A 451 53.86 29.62 -39.43
N VAL A 452 53.59 28.95 -38.32
CA VAL A 452 54.50 28.90 -37.17
C VAL A 452 55.82 28.26 -37.55
N GLU A 453 55.80 27.18 -38.33
CA GLU A 453 56.99 26.45 -38.75
C GLU A 453 57.84 27.25 -39.76
N GLU A 454 57.21 27.94 -40.71
CA GLU A 454 57.90 28.89 -41.62
C GLU A 454 58.58 30.03 -40.85
N VAL A 455 57.89 30.59 -39.84
CA VAL A 455 58.47 31.62 -38.97
C VAL A 455 59.64 31.05 -38.17
N ARG A 456 59.54 29.82 -37.62
CA ARG A 456 60.67 29.14 -36.95
C ARG A 456 61.87 28.96 -37.87
N ARG A 457 61.67 28.58 -39.14
CA ARG A 457 62.74 28.45 -40.14
C ARG A 457 63.45 29.78 -40.42
N HIS A 458 62.73 30.90 -40.36
CA HIS A 458 63.33 32.23 -40.55
C HIS A 458 64.26 32.64 -39.41
N PHE A 459 63.96 32.24 -38.16
CA PHE A 459 64.80 32.57 -37.01
C PHE A 459 65.97 31.60 -36.80
N GLY A 460 65.85 30.34 -37.24
CA GLY A 460 66.95 29.36 -37.19
C GLY A 460 67.25 28.76 -35.80
N TYR A 461 66.50 29.15 -34.77
CA TYR A 461 66.52 28.58 -33.41
C TYR A 461 65.10 28.55 -32.84
N THR A 462 64.85 27.75 -31.79
CA THR A 462 63.51 27.61 -31.18
C THR A 462 63.14 28.87 -30.39
N VAL A 463 62.30 29.72 -30.98
CA VAL A 463 61.72 30.93 -30.37
C VAL A 463 60.41 30.60 -29.67
N ASP A 464 60.21 31.13 -28.47
CA ASP A 464 58.97 30.94 -27.72
C ASP A 464 57.78 31.66 -28.41
N PRO A 465 56.62 30.98 -28.61
CA PRO A 465 55.46 31.57 -29.30
C PRO A 465 54.84 32.81 -28.62
N ARG A 466 55.28 33.16 -27.40
CA ARG A 466 54.78 34.31 -26.64
C ARG A 466 55.63 35.57 -26.85
N ASP A 467 56.81 35.45 -27.45
CA ASP A 467 57.73 36.54 -27.71
C ASP A 467 57.13 37.56 -28.71
N GLU A 468 57.36 38.86 -28.49
CA GLU A 468 56.73 39.94 -29.27
C GLU A 468 57.24 39.96 -30.71
N LYS A 469 58.54 39.73 -30.92
CA LYS A 469 59.14 39.63 -32.26
C LYS A 469 58.56 38.48 -33.09
N PHE A 470 58.19 37.38 -32.43
CA PHE A 470 57.56 36.22 -33.07
C PHE A 470 56.13 36.54 -33.52
N LYS A 471 55.35 37.24 -32.67
CA LYS A 471 53.97 37.65 -32.99
C LYS A 471 53.94 38.64 -34.16
N GLU A 472 54.82 39.64 -34.18
CA GLU A 472 54.88 40.62 -35.28
C GLU A 472 55.20 39.96 -36.62
N MET A 473 56.14 39.01 -36.64
CA MET A 473 56.51 38.30 -37.87
C MET A 473 55.39 37.34 -38.34
N LEU A 474 54.73 36.66 -37.41
CA LEU A 474 53.57 35.83 -37.71
C LEU A 474 52.42 36.66 -38.29
N GLU A 475 52.16 37.86 -37.75
CA GLU A 475 51.16 38.77 -38.30
C GLU A 475 51.51 39.29 -39.70
N LYS A 476 52.77 39.62 -39.98
CA LYS A 476 53.22 40.04 -41.31
C LYS A 476 52.98 38.93 -42.33
N LYS A 477 53.31 37.69 -41.98
CA LYS A 477 53.09 36.50 -42.83
C LYS A 477 51.60 36.16 -43.01
N GLU A 478 50.79 36.28 -41.96
CA GLU A 478 49.34 36.15 -42.09
C GLU A 478 48.73 37.21 -43.01
N LYS A 479 49.19 38.48 -42.94
CA LYS A 479 48.74 39.56 -43.82
C LYS A 479 49.14 39.29 -45.28
N GLU A 480 50.33 38.76 -45.50
CA GLU A 480 50.83 38.35 -46.83
C GLU A 480 49.98 37.20 -47.41
N GLN A 481 49.79 36.11 -46.66
CA GLN A 481 48.93 35.00 -47.08
C GLN A 481 47.47 35.42 -47.28
N LYS A 482 46.93 36.32 -46.43
CA LYS A 482 45.57 36.88 -46.61
C LYS A 482 45.45 37.68 -47.91
N LYS A 483 46.48 38.41 -48.33
CA LYS A 483 46.49 39.11 -49.64
C LYS A 483 46.51 38.11 -50.78
N GLN A 484 47.39 37.10 -50.72
CA GLN A 484 47.48 36.05 -51.74
C GLN A 484 46.17 35.24 -51.87
N MET A 485 45.54 34.85 -50.75
CA MET A 485 44.24 34.16 -50.76
C MET A 485 43.11 35.03 -51.33
N LYS A 486 43.11 36.34 -51.08
CA LYS A 486 42.13 37.28 -51.66
C LYS A 486 42.30 37.41 -53.17
N GLU A 487 43.53 37.43 -53.67
CA GLU A 487 43.83 37.44 -55.10
C GLU A 487 43.46 36.11 -55.77
N ALA A 488 43.79 34.97 -55.16
CA ALA A 488 43.38 33.65 -55.63
C ALA A 488 41.85 33.53 -55.71
N ARG A 489 41.13 33.96 -54.66
CA ARG A 489 39.66 33.97 -54.65
C ARG A 489 39.06 34.91 -55.69
N LYS A 490 39.72 36.02 -56.03
CA LYS A 490 39.32 36.89 -57.14
C LYS A 490 39.50 36.18 -58.49
N LYS A 491 40.62 35.47 -58.69
CA LYS A 491 40.89 34.65 -59.89
C LYS A 491 39.88 33.50 -60.03
N GLU A 492 39.63 32.73 -58.98
CA GLU A 492 38.61 31.66 -59.00
C GLU A 492 37.21 32.21 -59.34
N LYS A 493 36.84 33.39 -58.81
CA LYS A 493 35.58 34.04 -59.18
C LYS A 493 35.54 34.42 -60.66
N GLN A 494 36.65 34.93 -61.21
CA GLN A 494 36.75 35.24 -62.64
C GLN A 494 36.63 33.96 -63.48
N GLU A 495 37.28 32.87 -63.07
CA GLU A 495 37.20 31.56 -63.73
C GLU A 495 35.79 30.95 -63.64
N GLN A 496 35.12 31.03 -62.49
CA GLN A 496 33.73 30.58 -62.33
C GLN A 496 32.77 31.40 -63.21
N MET A 497 32.99 32.72 -63.33
CA MET A 497 32.21 33.58 -64.21
C MET A 497 32.45 33.23 -65.69
N LEU A 498 33.70 32.98 -66.08
CA LEU A 498 34.05 32.51 -67.43
C LEU A 498 33.45 31.11 -67.72
N GLY A 499 33.50 30.19 -66.78
CA GLY A 499 32.90 28.86 -66.90
C GLY A 499 31.36 28.90 -67.00
N LYS A 500 30.71 29.82 -66.29
CA LYS A 500 29.26 30.08 -66.46
C LYS A 500 28.94 30.66 -67.84
N LEU A 501 29.79 31.56 -68.36
CA LEU A 501 29.63 32.13 -69.71
C LEU A 501 29.84 31.08 -70.81
N LEU A 502 30.78 30.14 -70.63
CA LEU A 502 31.02 29.03 -71.54
C LEU A 502 29.87 28.01 -71.51
N LYS A 503 29.37 27.62 -70.33
CA LYS A 503 28.17 26.77 -70.21
C LYS A 503 26.92 27.38 -70.85
N LYS A 504 26.78 28.71 -70.79
CA LYS A 504 25.70 29.45 -71.45
C LYS A 504 25.88 29.57 -72.97
N LYS A 505 27.09 29.34 -73.48
CA LYS A 505 27.43 29.27 -74.92
C LYS A 505 27.21 27.86 -75.49
N ASP A 506 27.37 26.83 -74.65
CA ASP A 506 27.26 25.41 -75.03
C ASP A 506 25.85 24.82 -74.84
N GLU A 507 24.88 25.58 -74.31
CA GLU A 507 23.46 25.19 -74.37
C GLU A 507 22.95 25.33 -75.82
N PRO A 508 22.61 24.23 -76.51
CA PRO A 508 22.05 24.30 -77.86
C PRO A 508 20.68 24.98 -77.79
N LYS A 509 20.48 26.05 -78.58
CA LYS A 509 19.18 26.64 -78.86
C LYS A 509 18.24 25.56 -79.40
N THR A 510 17.51 24.91 -78.52
CA THR A 510 16.44 23.98 -78.88
C THR A 510 15.11 24.62 -78.53
N LYS A 511 14.34 24.82 -79.61
CA LYS A 511 12.89 25.03 -79.71
C LYS A 511 12.36 26.45 -79.50
N VAL A 512 12.26 27.11 -80.66
CA VAL A 512 11.14 27.97 -81.06
C VAL A 512 9.87 27.11 -81.15
N GLU A 513 8.71 27.76 -80.94
CA GLU A 513 7.31 27.33 -81.23
C GLU A 513 6.65 26.45 -80.15
N GLN A 514 5.48 26.77 -79.60
CA GLN A 514 4.30 27.49 -80.11
C GLN A 514 3.54 28.26 -79.00
N PRO A 515 2.81 29.35 -79.33
CA PRO A 515 1.75 29.89 -78.51
C PRO A 515 0.36 29.44 -79.04
N ASN A 516 -0.44 28.78 -78.20
CA ASN A 516 -1.90 28.61 -78.36
C ASN A 516 -2.52 28.93 -76.99
N GLU A 517 -3.28 30.02 -76.91
CA GLU A 517 -4.77 30.05 -76.75
C GLU A 517 -5.25 29.72 -75.33
#